data_AF-A0A0J0XP83-F1
#
_entry.id   AF-A0A0J0XP83-F1
#
_cell.length_a   1.000
_cell.length_b   1.000
_cell.length_c   1.000
_cell.angle_alpha   90.00
_cell.angle_beta   90.00
_cell.angle_gamma   90.00
#
_symmetry.space_group_name_H-M   'P 1'
#
loop_
_entity.id
_entity.type
_entity.pdbx_description
1 polymer ?
#
loop_
_entity_poly.entity_id
_entity_poly.type
_entity_poly.pdbx_seq_one_letter_code
_entity_poly.pdbx_strand_id
1 'polypeptide(L)'
;MLMEQLLHVQGGDFDTRDAPSDRTLLRSLYGRYRAMPNSLTDDQMALVYAALCTSRFAQIRVAISEGENLTLTDESREDITYYHKAYNALASWSRPSLVALWALFYLIPFSIGMGGPAETKDLLQQMAWQVKELGLHRRETASLYQPHDQVGALFSAFFYTEMWVGSRLC
;
A
#
# COMPACT_ATOMS: atom_id res chain seq x y z
N MET A 1 18.63 -4.18 10.33
CA MET A 1 19.34 -3.34 9.36
C MET A 1 18.43 -2.63 8.36
N LEU A 2 17.62 -3.31 7.54
CA LEU A 2 16.68 -2.63 6.59
C LEU A 2 15.61 -1.74 7.26
N MET A 3 15.18 -2.06 8.50
CA MET A 3 14.21 -1.24 9.25
C MET A 3 14.80 -0.02 9.96
N GLU A 4 16.11 0.03 10.17
CA GLU A 4 16.75 1.22 10.77
C GLU A 4 17.03 2.29 9.71
N GLN A 5 17.27 1.89 8.46
CA GLN A 5 17.34 2.82 7.32
C GLN A 5 15.96 3.40 6.93
N LEU A 6 14.86 2.75 7.34
CA LEU A 6 13.49 3.24 7.15
C LEU A 6 13.16 4.50 7.98
N LEU A 7 14.00 4.90 8.94
CA LEU A 7 13.81 6.10 9.79
C LEU A 7 14.56 7.34 9.32
N HIS A 8 15.39 7.27 8.28
CA HIS A 8 16.28 8.38 7.88
C HIS A 8 16.07 8.96 6.48
N VAL A 9 15.16 8.43 5.68
CA VAL A 9 14.89 8.98 4.34
C VAL A 9 13.73 9.98 4.41
N GLN A 10 14.05 11.24 4.75
CA GLN A 10 13.15 12.39 4.62
C GLN A 10 13.72 13.41 3.64
N GLY A 11 13.01 13.63 2.54
CA GLY A 11 13.30 14.70 1.59
C GLY A 11 12.31 14.69 0.43
N GLY A 12 11.09 15.17 0.65
CA GLY A 12 10.08 15.38 -0.39
C GLY A 12 8.64 15.39 0.16
N ASP A 13 7.95 16.51 0.00
CA ASP A 13 6.61 16.85 0.52
C ASP A 13 5.48 15.89 0.11
N PHE A 14 5.36 14.78 0.82
CA PHE A 14 4.09 14.12 1.09
C PHE A 14 4.11 13.65 2.54
N ASP A 15 3.45 14.39 3.42
CA ASP A 15 3.48 14.17 4.86
C ASP A 15 2.73 12.89 5.23
N THR A 16 3.43 11.76 5.14
CA THR A 16 3.00 10.42 5.56
C THR A 16 3.34 10.15 7.03
N ARG A 17 3.66 11.19 7.82
CA ARG A 17 4.22 11.03 9.18
C ARG A 17 3.17 10.69 10.24
N ASP A 18 1.87 10.86 9.97
CA ASP A 18 0.82 10.85 10.99
C ASP A 18 -0.19 9.68 10.94
N ALA A 19 0.20 8.50 10.46
CA ALA A 19 -0.53 7.26 10.74
C ALA A 19 0.26 6.32 11.67
N PRO A 20 0.37 6.63 12.99
CA PRO A 20 1.11 5.80 13.96
C PRO A 20 0.57 4.37 14.11
N SER A 21 -0.69 4.14 13.74
CA SER A 21 -1.39 2.87 13.81
C SER A 21 -0.94 1.86 12.75
N ASP A 22 -0.83 2.29 11.50
CA ASP A 22 -0.39 1.47 10.37
C ASP A 22 1.05 0.98 10.60
N ARG A 23 1.93 1.85 11.09
CA ARG A 23 3.32 1.47 11.43
C ARG A 23 3.40 0.39 12.52
N THR A 24 2.49 0.40 13.48
CA THR A 24 2.47 -0.57 14.58
C THR A 24 1.93 -1.93 14.10
N LEU A 25 0.83 -1.92 13.33
CA LEU A 25 0.26 -3.10 12.71
C LEU A 25 1.28 -3.74 11.76
N LEU A 26 1.83 -2.97 10.83
CA LEU A 26 2.80 -3.45 9.84
C LEU A 26 4.05 -4.04 10.50
N ARG A 27 4.57 -3.42 11.56
CA ARG A 27 5.72 -3.95 12.30
C ARG A 27 5.41 -5.31 12.94
N SER A 28 4.22 -5.44 13.53
CA SER A 28 3.75 -6.72 14.10
C SER A 28 3.61 -7.80 13.02
N LEU A 29 2.93 -7.47 11.93
CA LEU A 29 2.72 -8.39 10.79
C LEU A 29 4.05 -8.80 10.15
N TYR A 30 4.99 -7.87 9.98
CA TYR A 30 6.31 -8.17 9.43
C TYR A 30 7.13 -9.09 10.35
N GLY A 31 7.06 -8.88 11.67
CA GLY A 31 7.68 -9.79 12.64
C GLY A 31 7.13 -11.22 12.52
N ARG A 32 5.80 -11.35 12.40
CA ARG A 32 5.13 -12.64 12.19
C ARG A 32 5.48 -13.26 10.83
N TYR A 33 5.50 -12.46 9.77
CA TYR A 33 5.92 -12.90 8.43
C TYR A 33 7.32 -13.52 8.46
N ARG A 34 8.27 -12.91 9.17
CA ARG A 34 9.64 -13.44 9.28
C ARG A 34 9.73 -14.72 10.10
N ALA A 35 8.95 -14.84 11.16
CA ALA A 35 8.98 -16.01 12.04
C ALA A 35 8.21 -17.20 11.44
N MET A 36 7.00 -16.95 10.94
CA MET A 36 6.08 -17.95 10.39
C MET A 36 5.18 -17.30 9.32
N PRO A 37 5.61 -17.28 8.04
CA PRO A 37 4.87 -16.65 6.93
C PRO A 37 3.43 -17.18 6.81
N ASN A 38 3.25 -18.49 6.94
CA ASN A 38 1.96 -19.17 6.80
C ASN A 38 0.96 -18.86 7.93
N SER A 39 1.36 -18.09 8.94
CA SER A 39 0.46 -17.65 10.01
C SER A 39 -0.40 -16.45 9.61
N LEU A 40 -0.03 -15.74 8.55
CA LEU A 40 -0.73 -14.56 8.07
C LEU A 40 -1.87 -14.95 7.13
N THR A 41 -2.95 -14.18 7.20
CA THR A 41 -4.06 -14.23 6.23
C THR A 41 -3.67 -13.47 4.96
N ASP A 42 -4.38 -13.72 3.86
CA ASP A 42 -4.01 -13.15 2.55
C ASP A 42 -4.03 -11.61 2.54
N ASP A 43 -4.97 -10.96 3.24
CA ASP A 43 -4.99 -9.49 3.37
C ASP A 43 -3.80 -8.96 4.19
N GLN A 44 -3.39 -9.67 5.24
CA GLN A 44 -2.20 -9.36 6.02
C GLN A 44 -0.92 -9.55 5.20
N MET A 45 -0.85 -10.62 4.41
CA MET A 45 0.25 -10.87 3.48
C MET A 45 0.32 -9.79 2.40
N ALA A 46 -0.83 -9.39 1.86
CA ALA A 46 -0.94 -8.30 0.89
C ALA A 46 -0.38 -7.00 1.45
N LEU A 47 -0.73 -6.64 2.69
CA LEU A 47 -0.21 -5.43 3.34
C LEU A 47 1.31 -5.48 3.52
N VAL A 48 1.85 -6.63 3.98
CA VAL A 48 3.30 -6.80 4.12
C VAL A 48 4.01 -6.65 2.78
N TYR A 49 3.52 -7.30 1.72
CA TYR A 49 4.11 -7.19 0.39
C TYR A 49 3.96 -5.79 -0.20
N ALA A 50 2.83 -5.10 -0.02
CA ALA A 50 2.63 -3.74 -0.48
C ALA A 50 3.61 -2.75 0.20
N ALA A 51 3.86 -2.93 1.50
CA ALA A 51 4.85 -2.15 2.22
C ALA A 51 6.30 -2.43 1.74
N LEU A 52 6.64 -3.69 1.46
CA LEU A 52 7.95 -4.04 0.91
C LEU A 52 8.15 -3.47 -0.50
N CYS A 53 7.11 -3.54 -1.35
CA CYS A 53 7.07 -2.95 -2.68
C CYS A 53 7.39 -1.45 -2.63
N THR A 54 6.61 -0.70 -1.86
CA THR A 54 6.77 0.76 -1.74
C THR A 54 8.11 1.16 -1.11
N SER A 55 8.56 0.43 -0.10
CA SER A 55 9.87 0.66 0.53
C SER A 55 11.02 0.45 -0.44
N ARG A 56 10.99 -0.65 -1.20
CA ARG A 56 12.03 -0.95 -2.19
C ARG A 56 12.03 0.07 -3.33
N PHE A 57 10.85 0.45 -3.81
CA PHE A 57 10.71 1.51 -4.81
C PHE A 57 11.28 2.85 -4.33
N ALA A 58 11.02 3.23 -3.08
CA ALA A 58 11.59 4.44 -2.49
C ALA A 58 13.13 4.39 -2.43
N GLN A 59 13.72 3.25 -2.03
CA GLN A 59 15.18 3.06 -2.02
C GLN A 59 15.79 3.22 -3.42
N ILE A 60 15.17 2.59 -4.43
CA ILE A 60 15.60 2.70 -5.83
C ILE A 60 15.57 4.17 -6.28
N ARG A 61 14.50 4.90 -5.97
CA ARG A 61 14.39 6.32 -6.33
C ARG A 61 15.46 7.18 -5.68
N VAL A 62 15.79 6.93 -4.41
CA VAL A 62 16.86 7.64 -3.70
C VAL A 62 18.20 7.36 -4.34
N ALA A 63 18.55 6.08 -4.54
CA ALA A 63 19.80 5.68 -5.19
C ALA A 63 19.98 6.31 -6.59
N ILE A 64 18.92 6.33 -7.41
CA ILE A 64 18.94 7.02 -8.71
C ILE A 64 19.20 8.52 -8.54
N SER A 65 18.54 9.17 -7.57
CA SER A 65 18.72 10.61 -7.33
C SER A 65 20.11 10.96 -6.82
N GLU A 66 20.77 10.04 -6.12
CA GLU A 66 22.15 10.16 -5.65
C GLU A 66 23.19 9.82 -6.73
N GLY A 67 22.73 9.40 -7.92
CA GLY A 67 23.58 9.09 -9.06
C GLY A 67 24.20 7.69 -9.03
N GLU A 68 23.66 6.78 -8.21
CA GLU A 68 24.07 5.38 -8.24
C GLU A 68 23.68 4.73 -9.58
N ASN A 69 24.63 4.07 -10.23
CA ASN A 69 24.37 3.24 -11.41
C ASN A 69 23.77 1.90 -10.97
N LEU A 70 22.46 1.90 -10.69
CA LEU A 70 21.73 0.66 -10.49
C LEU A 70 21.70 -0.11 -11.80
N THR A 71 22.39 -1.25 -11.84
CA THR A 71 22.19 -2.21 -12.92
C THR A 71 20.78 -2.78 -12.71
N LEU A 72 19.85 -2.44 -13.61
CA LEU A 72 18.46 -2.88 -13.55
C LEU A 72 18.37 -4.39 -13.89
N THR A 73 18.87 -5.24 -13.00
CA THR A 73 18.68 -6.69 -13.04
C THR A 73 17.34 -7.06 -12.38
N ASP A 74 16.84 -8.28 -12.61
CA ASP A 74 15.62 -8.76 -11.95
C ASP A 74 15.71 -8.68 -10.41
N GLU A 75 16.89 -8.92 -9.84
CA GLU A 75 17.16 -8.78 -8.39
C GLU A 75 17.11 -7.32 -7.91
N SER A 76 17.45 -6.35 -8.77
CA SER A 76 17.34 -4.93 -8.42
C SER A 76 15.87 -4.48 -8.29
N ARG A 77 14.97 -5.12 -9.06
CA ARG A 77 13.55 -4.80 -9.20
C ARG A 77 12.62 -5.67 -8.34
N GLU A 78 13.08 -6.03 -7.15
CA GLU A 78 12.26 -6.69 -6.14
C GLU A 78 10.93 -5.96 -5.85
N ASP A 79 10.85 -4.65 -6.06
CA ASP A 79 9.61 -3.86 -5.97
C ASP A 79 8.48 -4.45 -6.83
N ILE A 80 8.77 -4.84 -8.07
CA ILE A 80 7.80 -5.48 -8.98
C ILE A 80 7.38 -6.86 -8.45
N THR A 81 8.33 -7.63 -7.92
CA THR A 81 8.03 -8.95 -7.36
C THR A 81 7.08 -8.84 -6.17
N TYR A 82 7.33 -7.89 -5.26
CA TYR A 82 6.45 -7.63 -4.13
C TYR A 82 5.08 -7.10 -4.59
N TYR A 83 5.04 -6.25 -5.61
CA TYR A 83 3.78 -5.80 -6.22
C TYR A 83 2.91 -6.99 -6.66
N HIS A 84 3.45 -7.91 -7.46
CA HIS A 84 2.69 -9.07 -7.93
C HIS A 84 2.24 -9.99 -6.80
N LYS A 85 3.08 -10.19 -5.78
CA LYS A 85 2.69 -10.98 -4.60
C LYS A 85 1.55 -10.33 -3.82
N ALA A 86 1.59 -9.00 -3.64
CA ALA A 86 0.53 -8.26 -2.97
C ALA A 86 -0.78 -8.30 -3.79
N TYR A 87 -0.68 -8.08 -5.10
CA TYR A 87 -1.81 -8.12 -6.03
C TYR A 87 -2.51 -9.49 -6.00
N ASN A 88 -1.73 -10.58 -6.09
CA ASN A 88 -2.30 -11.93 -6.08
C ASN A 88 -2.96 -12.27 -4.75
N ALA A 89 -2.40 -11.81 -3.63
CA ALA A 89 -2.99 -12.00 -2.31
C ALA A 89 -4.30 -11.19 -2.13
N LEU A 90 -4.40 -10.02 -2.76
CA LEU A 90 -5.66 -9.26 -2.80
C LEU A 90 -6.70 -9.92 -3.71
N ALA A 91 -6.27 -10.46 -4.85
CA ALA A 91 -7.16 -11.16 -5.77
C ALA A 91 -7.77 -12.44 -5.16
N SER A 92 -7.05 -13.12 -4.27
CA SER A 92 -7.60 -14.27 -3.50
C SER A 92 -8.49 -13.84 -2.33
N TRP A 93 -8.41 -12.59 -1.90
CA TRP A 93 -9.13 -12.08 -0.73
C TRP A 93 -10.53 -11.55 -1.08
N SER A 94 -11.56 -12.30 -0.69
CA SER A 94 -12.96 -11.99 -1.04
C SER A 94 -13.77 -11.33 0.08
N ARG A 95 -13.12 -10.76 1.11
CA ARG A 95 -13.80 -10.23 2.31
C ARG A 95 -13.49 -8.74 2.54
N PRO A 96 -14.41 -7.96 3.12
CA PRO A 96 -14.11 -6.60 3.53
C PRO A 96 -13.08 -6.60 4.65
N SER A 97 -11.99 -5.84 4.50
CA SER A 97 -10.92 -5.73 5.51
C SER A 97 -10.22 -4.38 5.44
N LEU A 98 -10.06 -3.73 6.60
CA LEU A 98 -9.24 -2.52 6.70
C LEU A 98 -7.77 -2.80 6.31
N VAL A 99 -7.27 -4.00 6.58
CA VAL A 99 -5.91 -4.39 6.23
C VAL A 99 -5.74 -4.47 4.71
N ALA A 100 -6.72 -5.04 4.01
CA ALA A 100 -6.77 -5.06 2.54
C ALA A 100 -6.89 -3.64 1.97
N LEU A 101 -7.69 -2.77 2.61
CA LEU A 101 -7.81 -1.38 2.20
C LEU A 101 -6.49 -0.61 2.34
N TRP A 102 -5.72 -0.84 3.42
CA TRP A 102 -4.37 -0.30 3.58
C TRP A 102 -3.41 -0.84 2.52
N ALA A 103 -3.46 -2.14 2.21
CA ALA A 103 -2.63 -2.72 1.16
C ALA A 103 -2.89 -2.05 -0.20
N LEU A 104 -4.16 -1.84 -0.56
CA LEU A 104 -4.56 -1.13 -1.78
C LEU A 104 -4.06 0.33 -1.78
N PHE A 105 -4.19 1.03 -0.65
CA PHE A 105 -3.66 2.39 -0.48
C PHE A 105 -2.15 2.46 -0.77
N TYR A 106 -1.37 1.45 -0.36
CA TYR A 106 0.06 1.38 -0.68
C TYR A 106 0.35 1.07 -2.15
N LEU A 107 -0.43 0.19 -2.79
CA LEU A 107 -0.16 -0.26 -4.16
C LEU A 107 -0.58 0.74 -5.23
N ILE A 108 -1.63 1.52 -5.02
CA ILE A 108 -2.17 2.43 -6.03
C ILE A 108 -1.15 3.50 -6.47
N PRO A 109 -0.43 4.21 -5.57
CA PRO A 109 0.61 5.16 -5.99
C PRO A 109 1.73 4.48 -6.80
N PHE A 110 2.07 3.24 -6.45
CA PHE A 110 3.05 2.47 -7.21
C PHE A 110 2.53 2.12 -8.61
N SER A 111 1.29 1.67 -8.75
CA SER A 111 0.70 1.33 -10.05
C SER A 111 0.52 2.56 -10.93
N ILE A 112 0.23 3.74 -10.36
CA ILE A 112 0.18 5.01 -11.11
C ILE A 112 1.55 5.35 -11.71
N GLY A 113 2.63 5.15 -10.95
CA GLY A 113 3.98 5.52 -11.38
C GLY A 113 4.66 4.48 -12.28
N MET A 114 4.43 3.19 -12.02
CA MET A 114 5.19 2.09 -12.62
C MET A 114 4.32 1.06 -13.33
N GLY A 115 3.02 1.02 -13.05
CA GLY A 115 2.06 0.12 -13.68
C GLY A 115 1.39 0.76 -14.89
N GLY A 116 0.41 0.04 -15.46
CA GLY A 116 -0.42 0.55 -16.54
C GLY A 116 -1.75 1.13 -16.07
N PRO A 117 -2.47 1.77 -17.01
CA PRO A 117 -3.84 2.26 -16.81
C PRO A 117 -4.81 1.17 -16.31
N ALA A 118 -4.68 -0.05 -16.85
CA ALA A 118 -5.56 -1.17 -16.53
C ALA A 118 -5.35 -1.67 -15.10
N GLU A 119 -4.10 -1.85 -14.67
CA GLU A 119 -3.77 -2.30 -13.33
C GLU A 119 -4.19 -1.27 -12.27
N THR A 120 -3.97 0.01 -12.54
CA THR A 120 -4.40 1.09 -11.64
C THR A 120 -5.92 1.14 -11.51
N LYS A 121 -6.65 0.98 -12.63
CA LYS A 121 -8.11 0.93 -12.64
C LYS A 121 -8.64 -0.25 -11.81
N ASP A 122 -8.04 -1.43 -11.98
CA ASP A 122 -8.43 -2.62 -11.24
C ASP A 122 -8.23 -2.43 -9.72
N LEU A 123 -7.09 -1.92 -9.29
CA LEU A 123 -6.84 -1.61 -7.87
C LEU A 123 -7.80 -0.56 -7.31
N LEU A 124 -8.13 0.48 -8.09
CA LEU A 124 -9.13 1.47 -7.68
C LEU A 124 -10.52 0.88 -7.55
N GLN A 125 -10.92 -0.05 -8.42
CA GLN A 125 -12.19 -0.76 -8.31
C GLN A 125 -12.24 -1.66 -7.07
N GLN A 126 -11.15 -2.37 -6.76
CA GLN A 126 -11.03 -3.14 -5.53
C GLN A 126 -11.10 -2.24 -4.29
N MET A 127 -10.47 -1.07 -4.33
CA MET A 127 -10.52 -0.09 -3.23
C MET A 127 -11.93 0.49 -3.04
N ALA A 128 -12.62 0.81 -4.13
CA ALA A 128 -14.00 1.27 -4.10
C ALA A 128 -14.93 0.22 -3.47
N TRP A 129 -14.73 -1.06 -3.82
CA TRP A 129 -15.47 -2.17 -3.22
C TRP A 129 -15.24 -2.25 -1.70
N GLN A 130 -13.97 -2.21 -1.25
CA GLN A 130 -13.64 -2.20 0.18
C GLN A 130 -14.29 -1.02 0.92
N VAL A 131 -14.19 0.20 0.38
CA VAL A 131 -14.81 1.42 0.94
C VAL A 131 -16.33 1.29 1.06
N LYS A 132 -16.97 0.69 0.05
CA LYS A 132 -18.41 0.47 0.05
C LYS A 132 -18.81 -0.55 1.12
N GLU A 133 -18.19 -1.73 1.13
CA GLU A 133 -18.58 -2.83 2.01
C GLU A 133 -18.23 -2.55 3.49
N LEU A 134 -17.13 -1.83 3.75
CA LEU A 134 -16.79 -1.35 5.10
C LEU A 134 -17.66 -0.17 5.56
N GLY A 135 -18.50 0.38 4.67
CA GLY A 135 -19.40 1.49 4.98
C GLY A 135 -18.70 2.83 5.18
N LEU A 136 -17.45 3.00 4.73
CA LEU A 136 -16.66 4.21 4.97
C LEU A 136 -17.22 5.45 4.26
N HIS A 137 -18.00 5.23 3.20
CA HIS A 137 -18.73 6.27 2.48
C HIS A 137 -19.89 6.89 3.29
N ARG A 138 -20.30 6.28 4.40
CA ARG A 138 -21.37 6.79 5.28
C ARG A 138 -20.77 7.30 6.58
N ARG A 139 -21.04 8.57 6.91
CA ARG A 139 -20.53 9.20 8.14
C ARG A 139 -20.87 8.41 9.40
N GLU A 140 -22.09 7.89 9.49
CA GLU A 140 -22.59 7.11 10.62
C GLU A 140 -21.72 5.86 10.86
N THR A 141 -21.50 5.06 9.82
CA THR A 141 -20.69 3.84 9.90
C THR A 141 -19.20 4.16 10.09
N ALA A 142 -18.68 5.16 9.38
CA ALA A 142 -17.29 5.60 9.52
C ALA A 142 -16.97 6.05 10.95
N SER A 143 -17.94 6.65 11.66
CA SER A 143 -17.76 7.12 13.05
C SER A 143 -17.64 6.00 14.09
N LEU A 144 -17.95 4.75 13.72
CA LEU A 144 -17.83 3.58 14.60
C LEU A 144 -16.40 3.03 14.65
N TYR A 145 -15.55 3.38 13.68
CA TYR A 145 -14.17 2.96 13.65
C TYR A 145 -13.32 3.73 14.65
N GLN A 146 -12.25 3.10 15.11
CA GLN A 146 -11.37 3.76 16.07
C GLN A 146 -10.57 4.86 15.37
N PRO A 147 -10.22 5.96 16.07
CA PRO A 147 -9.42 7.03 15.47
C PRO A 147 -8.09 6.52 14.89
N HIS A 148 -7.52 5.48 15.50
CA HIS A 148 -6.29 4.87 15.01
C HIS A 148 -6.48 4.10 13.70
N ASP A 149 -7.69 3.71 13.30
CA ASP A 149 -7.91 3.06 12.01
C ASP A 149 -7.75 4.03 10.83
N GLN A 150 -7.77 5.35 11.08
CA GLN A 150 -7.58 6.43 10.09
C GLN A 150 -8.48 6.28 8.84
N VAL A 151 -9.70 5.75 9.02
CA VAL A 151 -10.63 5.46 7.91
C VAL A 151 -11.02 6.71 7.11
N GLY A 152 -11.03 7.88 7.74
CA GLY A 152 -11.28 9.16 7.06
C GLY A 152 -10.14 9.56 6.11
N ALA A 153 -8.90 9.25 6.46
CA ALA A 153 -7.74 9.47 5.59
C ALA A 153 -7.77 8.49 4.40
N LEU A 154 -8.08 7.21 4.66
CA LEU A 154 -8.23 6.20 3.61
C LEU A 154 -9.35 6.56 2.61
N PHE A 155 -10.50 7.00 3.11
CA PHE A 155 -11.60 7.43 2.25
C PHE A 155 -11.22 8.67 1.42
N SER A 156 -10.60 9.67 2.04
CA SER A 156 -10.10 10.85 1.33
C SER A 156 -9.10 10.48 0.24
N ALA A 157 -8.14 9.59 0.54
CA ALA A 157 -7.15 9.13 -0.42
C ALA A 157 -7.77 8.42 -1.63
N PHE A 158 -8.75 7.53 -1.38
CA PHE A 158 -9.54 6.92 -2.46
C PHE A 158 -10.22 7.99 -3.32
N PHE A 159 -10.97 8.90 -2.71
CA PHE A 159 -11.76 9.91 -3.41
C PHE A 159 -10.88 10.83 -4.28
N TYR A 160 -9.77 11.34 -3.72
CA TYR A 160 -8.83 12.16 -4.48
C TYR A 160 -8.23 11.38 -5.64
N THR A 161 -7.80 10.14 -5.40
CA THR A 161 -7.15 9.35 -6.46
C THR A 161 -8.14 9.01 -7.58
N GLU A 162 -9.38 8.64 -7.26
CA GLU A 162 -10.42 8.40 -8.24
C GLU A 162 -10.71 9.66 -9.09
N MET A 163 -10.85 10.81 -8.45
CA MET A 163 -11.16 12.07 -9.13
C MET A 163 -10.05 12.48 -10.12
N TRP A 164 -8.78 12.34 -9.74
CA TRP A 164 -7.64 12.82 -10.55
C TRP A 164 -7.11 11.79 -11.55
N VAL A 165 -7.20 10.51 -11.20
CA VAL A 165 -6.64 9.41 -12.00
C VAL A 165 -7.74 8.65 -12.72
N GLY A 166 -8.82 8.28 -12.02
CA GLY A 166 -9.96 7.57 -12.61
C GLY A 166 -10.58 8.29 -13.80
N SER A 167 -10.68 9.63 -13.75
CA SER A 167 -11.17 10.48 -14.85
C SER A 167 -10.30 10.44 -16.11
N ARG A 168 -9.04 9.99 -16.02
CA ARG A 168 -8.08 9.89 -17.13
C ARG A 168 -7.92 8.48 -17.69
N LEU A 169 -8.56 7.49 -17.07
CA LEU A 169 -8.49 6.07 -17.43
C LEU A 169 -9.71 5.60 -18.27
N CYS A 170 -10.48 6.54 -18.81
CA CYS A 170 -11.66 6.32 -19.66
C CYS A 170 -11.35 6.66 -21.12
#